data_AF-A0A7V5I9Q2-F1
#
_entry.id   AF-A0A7V5I9Q2-F1
#
_cell.length_a   1.000
_cell.length_b   1.000
_cell.length_c   1.000
_cell.angle_alpha   90.00
_cell.angle_beta   90.00
_cell.angle_gamma   90.00
#
_symmetry.space_group_name_H-M   'P 1'
#
loop_
_entity.id
_entity.type
_entity.pdbx_description
1 polymer ?
#
loop_
_entity_poly.entity_id
_entity_poly.type
_entity_poly.pdbx_seq_one_letter_code
_entity_poly.pdbx_strand_id
1 'polypeptide(L)'
;MQACRLWRTQAIYLRTRSKQQQRQTGVRSSRHKPGRRPAPMPARFCRNCSNLLYPQEDKEYFLRERRRRLLYVCRTCAYREVVQNLAEPVHRHVVHHSASEKTTVRLDAPLDPTLPRTHHVTCAKCGHHEAVYFQSPVGRNDEALVLVFICVHCKNTWLSSDEQ
;
A
#
# COMPACT_ATOMS: atom_id res chain seq x y z
N MET A 1 -34.34 -58.66 -0.03
CA MET A 1 -32.97 -58.10 0.11
C MET A 1 -32.84 -56.67 -0.46
N GLN A 2 -33.65 -55.71 -0.01
CA GLN A 2 -33.59 -54.31 -0.52
C GLN A 2 -33.41 -53.24 0.58
N ALA A 3 -33.68 -53.54 1.85
CA ALA A 3 -33.57 -52.58 2.94
C ALA A 3 -32.11 -52.29 3.40
N CYS A 4 -31.15 -53.18 3.13
CA CYS A 4 -29.76 -53.03 3.60
C CYS A 4 -28.86 -52.17 2.66
N ARG A 5 -29.34 -51.82 1.46
CA ARG A 5 -28.58 -51.00 0.49
C ARG A 5 -28.80 -49.48 0.64
N LEU A 6 -29.84 -49.04 1.33
CA LEU A 6 -30.18 -47.61 1.50
C LEU A 6 -29.46 -46.93 2.67
N TRP A 7 -29.01 -47.69 3.68
CA TRP A 7 -28.27 -47.14 4.83
C TRP A 7 -26.79 -46.90 4.54
N ARG A 8 -26.20 -47.65 3.59
CA ARG A 8 -24.80 -47.43 3.16
C ARG A 8 -24.62 -46.13 2.37
N THR A 9 -25.65 -45.68 1.65
CA THR A 9 -25.61 -44.43 0.87
C THR A 9 -25.80 -43.18 1.73
N GLN A 10 -26.59 -43.23 2.81
CA GLN A 10 -26.77 -42.08 3.71
C GLN A 10 -25.54 -41.80 4.58
N ALA A 11 -24.82 -42.84 5.04
CA ALA A 11 -23.59 -42.67 5.83
C ALA A 11 -22.42 -42.08 5.02
N ILE A 12 -22.34 -42.38 3.71
CA ILE A 12 -21.35 -41.79 2.80
C ILE A 12 -21.67 -40.30 2.56
N TYR A 13 -22.94 -39.95 2.41
CA TYR A 13 -23.39 -38.58 2.15
C TYR A 13 -23.14 -37.62 3.33
N LEU A 14 -23.21 -38.11 4.58
CA LEU A 14 -22.96 -37.29 5.77
C LEU A 14 -21.46 -37.10 6.10
N ARG A 15 -20.58 -38.00 5.63
CA ARG A 15 -19.11 -37.87 5.80
C ARG A 15 -18.45 -36.94 4.79
N THR A 16 -19.03 -36.77 3.60
CA THR A 16 -18.52 -35.85 2.59
C THR A 16 -18.86 -34.38 2.90
N ARG A 17 -19.95 -34.14 3.62
CA ARG A 17 -20.41 -32.78 3.98
C ARG A 17 -19.51 -32.10 5.03
N SER A 18 -19.03 -32.82 6.05
CA SER A 18 -18.15 -32.24 7.08
C SER A 18 -16.73 -31.93 6.54
N LYS A 19 -16.20 -32.75 5.63
CA LYS A 19 -14.91 -32.49 4.96
C LYS A 19 -14.97 -31.35 3.94
N GLN A 20 -16.14 -31.06 3.37
CA GLN A 20 -16.31 -29.88 2.51
C GLN A 20 -16.39 -28.57 3.31
N GLN A 21 -16.92 -28.60 4.53
CA GLN A 21 -17.12 -27.38 5.32
C GLN A 21 -15.84 -26.86 6.00
N GLN A 22 -14.85 -27.74 6.27
CA GLN A 22 -13.55 -27.34 6.84
C GLN A 22 -12.54 -26.79 5.81
N ARG A 23 -12.83 -26.85 4.51
CA ARG A 23 -11.93 -26.29 3.47
C ARG A 23 -12.11 -24.79 3.21
N GLN A 24 -13.07 -24.13 3.87
CA GLN A 24 -13.40 -22.72 3.62
C GLN A 24 -12.75 -21.72 4.59
N THR A 25 -12.02 -22.17 5.62
CA THR A 25 -11.23 -21.30 6.51
C THR A 25 -9.77 -21.13 6.05
N GLY A 26 -9.44 -21.56 4.84
CA GLY A 26 -8.17 -21.24 4.22
C GLY A 26 -8.18 -19.79 3.78
N VAL A 27 -7.58 -18.89 4.57
CA VAL A 27 -7.07 -17.60 4.08
C VAL A 27 -6.22 -17.94 2.85
N ARG A 28 -6.77 -17.74 1.65
CA ARG A 28 -6.01 -17.86 0.42
C ARG A 28 -4.94 -16.79 0.49
N SER A 29 -3.74 -17.19 0.90
CA SER A 29 -2.54 -16.40 0.71
C SER A 29 -2.42 -16.19 -0.80
N SER A 30 -2.88 -15.03 -1.24
CA SER A 30 -2.69 -14.55 -2.60
C SER A 30 -1.19 -14.57 -2.81
N ARG A 31 -0.72 -15.34 -3.81
CA ARG A 31 0.65 -15.21 -4.31
C ARG A 31 0.80 -13.77 -4.78
N HIS A 32 1.36 -12.92 -3.92
CA HIS A 32 1.68 -11.56 -4.26
C HIS A 32 2.73 -11.60 -5.37
N LYS A 33 2.31 -11.25 -6.58
CA LYS A 33 3.26 -10.91 -7.65
C LYS A 33 4.17 -9.79 -7.13
N PRO A 34 5.50 -9.90 -7.29
CA PRO A 34 6.37 -8.79 -6.96
C PRO A 34 6.10 -7.69 -7.99
N GLY A 35 5.92 -6.46 -7.52
CA GLY A 35 5.86 -5.30 -8.40
C GLY A 35 4.49 -4.65 -8.48
N ARG A 36 4.12 -3.93 -7.43
CA ARG A 36 3.67 -2.53 -7.42
C ARG A 36 3.28 -2.19 -5.99
N ARG A 37 3.77 -1.06 -5.47
CA ARG A 37 3.27 -0.59 -4.17
C ARG A 37 1.78 -0.32 -4.32
N PRO A 38 0.95 -0.78 -3.36
CA PRO A 38 -0.44 -0.36 -3.35
C PRO A 38 -0.48 1.17 -3.31
N ALA A 39 -1.33 1.77 -4.14
CA ALA A 39 -1.48 3.22 -4.17
C ALA A 39 -1.83 3.75 -2.75
N PRO A 40 -1.29 4.91 -2.35
CA PRO A 40 -1.70 5.58 -1.13
C PRO A 40 -3.22 5.74 -1.10
N MET A 41 -3.85 5.50 0.04
CA MET A 41 -5.29 5.73 0.17
C MET A 41 -5.52 7.21 0.49
N PRO A 42 -6.29 7.93 -0.35
CA PRO A 42 -6.51 9.35 -0.13
C PRO A 42 -7.40 9.58 1.09
N ALA A 43 -7.04 10.55 1.92
CA ALA A 43 -7.92 11.05 2.97
C ALA A 43 -9.11 11.81 2.34
N ARG A 44 -10.30 11.65 2.91
CA ARG A 44 -11.51 12.34 2.46
C ARG A 44 -11.83 13.52 3.37
N PHE A 45 -12.13 14.67 2.76
CA PHE A 45 -12.40 15.92 3.47
C PHE A 45 -13.82 16.39 3.23
N CYS A 46 -14.39 17.02 4.25
CA CYS A 46 -15.73 17.61 4.20
C CYS A 46 -15.77 18.80 3.24
N ARG A 47 -16.77 18.85 2.36
CA ARG A 47 -16.93 19.95 1.39
C ARG A 47 -17.33 21.29 2.04
N ASN A 48 -17.91 21.25 3.24
CA ASN A 48 -18.43 22.45 3.90
C ASN A 48 -17.41 23.12 4.83
N CYS A 49 -16.59 22.33 5.53
CA CYS A 49 -15.68 22.84 6.57
C CYS A 49 -14.24 22.31 6.46
N SER A 50 -13.91 21.57 5.41
CA SER A 50 -12.58 21.02 5.14
C SER A 50 -11.99 20.12 6.24
N ASN A 51 -12.81 19.69 7.20
CA ASN A 51 -12.41 18.74 8.24
C ASN A 51 -12.38 17.30 7.72
N LEU A 52 -11.57 16.45 8.35
CA LEU A 52 -11.45 15.03 8.02
C LEU A 52 -12.80 14.31 8.19
N LEU A 53 -13.17 13.50 7.20
CA LEU A 53 -14.36 12.64 7.28
C LEU A 53 -14.01 11.28 7.90
N TYR A 54 -14.95 10.76 8.68
CA TYR A 54 -14.79 9.48 9.38
C TYR A 54 -15.76 8.42 8.83
N PRO A 55 -15.31 7.17 8.67
CA PRO A 55 -16.17 6.07 8.24
C PRO A 55 -17.23 5.74 9.30
N GLN A 56 -18.48 5.57 8.91
CA GLN A 56 -19.60 5.21 9.78
C GLN A 56 -20.60 4.28 9.05
N GLU A 57 -21.09 3.24 9.73
CA GLU A 57 -22.16 2.39 9.21
C GLU A 57 -23.53 3.11 9.28
N ASP A 58 -24.30 3.04 8.20
CA ASP A 58 -25.69 3.53 8.17
C ASP A 58 -26.65 2.50 8.76
N LYS A 59 -26.78 2.52 10.10
CA LYS A 59 -27.66 1.59 10.83
C LYS A 59 -29.13 1.75 10.44
N GLU A 60 -29.57 2.96 10.14
CA GLU A 60 -30.96 3.25 9.79
C GLU A 60 -31.33 2.61 8.44
N TYR A 61 -30.46 2.76 7.44
CA TYR A 61 -30.61 2.09 6.16
C TYR A 61 -30.59 0.56 6.31
N PHE A 62 -29.73 0.02 7.19
CA PHE A 62 -29.73 -1.40 7.49
C PHE A 62 -31.05 -1.88 8.10
N LEU A 63 -31.66 -1.12 9.01
CA LEU A 63 -32.94 -1.48 9.61
C LEU A 63 -34.10 -1.42 8.60
N ARG A 64 -34.10 -0.42 7.70
CA ARG A 64 -35.18 -0.20 6.71
C ARG A 64 -35.12 -1.14 5.51
N GLU A 65 -33.94 -1.30 4.92
CA GLU A 65 -33.75 -2.05 3.67
C GLU A 65 -33.05 -3.41 3.85
N ARG A 66 -32.63 -3.76 5.07
CA ARG A 66 -31.81 -4.96 5.35
C ARG A 66 -30.52 -5.03 4.52
N ARG A 67 -30.02 -3.87 4.06
CA ARG A 67 -28.79 -3.71 3.29
C ARG A 67 -27.77 -2.88 4.06
N ARG A 68 -26.48 -3.23 3.95
CA ARG A 68 -25.40 -2.46 4.59
C ARG A 68 -24.85 -1.42 3.62
N ARG A 69 -24.59 -0.21 4.12
CA ARG A 69 -23.88 0.84 3.38
C ARG A 69 -22.92 1.57 4.32
N LEU A 70 -21.80 2.00 3.77
CA LEU A 70 -20.79 2.79 4.46
C LEU A 70 -20.98 4.27 4.13
N LEU A 71 -20.89 5.11 5.16
CA LEU A 71 -20.90 6.56 5.05
C LEU A 71 -19.54 7.13 5.46
N TYR A 72 -19.19 8.27 4.89
CA TYR A 72 -18.19 9.18 5.45
C TYR A 72 -18.91 10.38 6.06
N VAL A 73 -18.69 10.62 7.34
CA VAL A 73 -19.39 11.67 8.12
C VAL A 73 -18.41 12.70 8.66
N CYS A 74 -18.82 13.95 8.67
CA CYS A 74 -18.09 15.00 9.37
C CYS A 74 -18.48 15.01 10.86
N ARG A 75 -17.52 15.19 11.77
CA ARG A 75 -17.80 15.34 13.21
C ARG A 75 -18.17 16.77 13.61
N THR A 76 -17.86 17.75 12.77
CA THR A 76 -18.02 19.18 13.09
C THR A 76 -19.32 19.76 12.52
N CYS A 77 -19.79 19.26 11.38
CA CYS A 77 -21.03 19.70 10.75
C CYS A 77 -21.88 18.50 10.32
N ALA A 78 -23.09 18.75 9.82
CA ALA A 78 -24.05 17.70 9.44
C ALA A 78 -23.74 17.00 8.09
N TYR A 79 -22.61 17.30 7.44
CA TYR A 79 -22.24 16.71 6.16
C TYR A 79 -21.99 15.21 6.27
N ARG A 80 -22.54 14.45 5.32
CA ARG A 80 -22.42 13.01 5.19
C ARG A 80 -22.42 12.62 3.71
N GLU A 81 -21.61 11.63 3.33
CA GLU A 81 -21.56 11.11 1.96
C GLU A 81 -21.57 9.58 1.94
N VAL A 82 -22.15 9.00 0.89
CA VAL A 82 -22.25 7.54 0.72
C VAL A 82 -21.04 7.03 -0.04
N VAL A 83 -20.44 5.95 0.45
CA VAL A 83 -19.37 5.27 -0.27
C VAL A 83 -19.97 4.49 -1.43
N GLN A 84 -19.63 4.89 -2.65
CA GLN A 84 -20.08 4.21 -3.87
C GLN A 84 -19.28 2.94 -4.17
N ASN A 85 -17.96 2.98 -3.94
CA ASN A 85 -17.07 1.86 -4.23
C ASN A 85 -16.64 1.14 -2.95
N LEU A 86 -17.29 0.01 -2.65
CA LEU A 86 -16.98 -0.83 -1.49
C LEU A 86 -15.68 -1.65 -1.64
N ALA A 87 -15.06 -1.66 -2.83
CA ALA A 87 -13.76 -2.30 -3.03
C ALA A 87 -12.60 -1.47 -2.46
N GLU A 88 -12.83 -0.19 -2.14
CA GLU A 88 -11.86 0.67 -1.46
C GLU A 88 -11.88 0.38 0.05
N PRO A 89 -10.78 -0.14 0.65
CA PRO A 89 -10.76 -0.42 2.08
C PRO A 89 -10.67 0.87 2.90
N VAL A 90 -11.27 0.87 4.09
CA VAL A 90 -11.22 2.01 5.03
C VAL A 90 -9.82 2.20 5.61
N HIS A 91 -9.11 1.09 5.85
CA HIS A 91 -7.77 1.10 6.40
C HIS A 91 -6.91 0.06 5.69
N ARG A 92 -5.66 0.43 5.42
CA ARG A 92 -4.65 -0.44 4.84
C ARG A 92 -3.36 -0.25 5.61
N HIS A 93 -2.95 -1.30 6.31
CA HIS A 93 -1.62 -1.38 6.90
C HIS A 93 -0.69 -2.12 5.92
N VAL A 94 0.35 -1.45 5.43
CA VAL A 94 1.35 -2.04 4.53
C VAL A 94 2.67 -2.10 5.28
N VAL A 95 3.09 -3.30 5.65
CA VAL A 95 4.42 -3.52 6.24
C VAL A 95 5.41 -3.71 5.10
N HIS A 96 6.33 -2.75 4.96
CA HIS A 96 7.40 -2.85 3.98
C HIS A 96 8.62 -3.50 4.66
N HIS A 97 8.93 -4.74 4.29
CA HIS A 97 10.15 -5.44 4.73
C HIS A 97 11.42 -5.01 3.99
N SER A 98 11.29 -4.17 2.95
CA SER A 98 12.42 -3.46 2.34
C SER A 98 12.10 -1.98 2.35
N ALA A 99 12.99 -1.18 2.93
CA ALA A 99 12.88 0.26 2.97
C ALA A 99 13.12 0.81 1.56
N SER A 100 12.12 0.66 0.69
CA SER A 100 12.09 1.32 -0.61
C SER A 100 11.73 2.79 -0.42
N GLU A 101 12.16 3.44 0.65
CA GLU A 101 11.93 4.86 0.77
C GLU A 101 12.93 5.53 -0.17
N LYS A 102 12.45 5.92 -1.34
CA LYS A 102 13.15 6.94 -2.11
C LYS A 102 13.04 8.16 -1.21
N THR A 103 14.07 8.43 -0.41
CA THR A 103 14.25 9.71 0.28
C THR A 103 13.82 10.76 -0.71
N THR A 104 12.86 11.62 -0.34
CA THR A 104 12.47 12.73 -1.21
C THR A 104 13.68 13.63 -1.34
N VAL A 105 14.48 13.35 -2.36
CA VAL A 105 15.75 14.00 -2.58
C VAL A 105 15.46 15.46 -2.84
N ARG A 106 16.03 16.31 -1.98
CA ARG A 106 15.79 17.74 -1.98
C ARG A 106 16.40 18.35 -3.24
N LEU A 107 15.58 19.02 -4.05
CA LEU A 107 16.01 19.64 -5.31
C LEU A 107 17.01 20.79 -5.12
N ASP A 108 17.14 21.28 -3.89
CA ASP A 108 18.06 22.33 -3.43
C ASP A 108 19.36 21.76 -2.84
N ALA A 109 19.54 20.45 -2.76
CA ALA A 109 20.78 19.85 -2.28
C ALA A 109 22.05 20.34 -3.05
N PRO A 110 22.02 20.60 -4.37
CA PRO A 110 23.16 21.19 -5.07
C PRO A 110 23.54 22.61 -4.63
N LEU A 111 22.66 23.31 -3.91
CA LEU A 111 22.90 24.66 -3.38
C LEU A 111 23.52 24.62 -1.98
N ASP A 112 23.53 23.48 -1.31
CA ASP A 112 24.09 23.33 0.02
C ASP A 112 25.63 23.25 -0.06
N PRO A 113 26.37 24.24 0.46
CA PRO A 113 27.83 24.24 0.42
C PRO A 113 28.45 23.23 1.39
N THR A 114 27.66 22.66 2.31
CA THR A 114 28.14 21.69 3.30
C THR A 114 28.16 20.25 2.75
N LEU A 115 27.46 19.99 1.65
CA LEU A 115 27.44 18.67 1.03
C LEU A 115 28.68 18.45 0.14
N PRO A 116 29.29 17.25 0.19
CA PRO A 116 30.47 16.94 -0.60
C PRO A 116 30.14 16.81 -2.10
N ARG A 117 31.10 17.19 -2.93
CA ARG A 117 31.03 17.18 -4.40
C ARG A 117 32.05 16.23 -4.98
N THR A 118 31.73 15.65 -6.13
CA THR A 118 32.64 14.79 -6.89
C THR A 118 32.57 15.12 -8.38
N HIS A 119 33.71 15.02 -9.04
CA HIS A 119 33.86 15.13 -10.51
C HIS A 119 34.06 13.76 -11.20
N HIS A 120 34.04 12.66 -10.43
CA HIS A 120 34.38 11.32 -10.91
C HIS A 120 33.17 10.54 -11.44
N VAL A 121 31.97 11.13 -11.43
CA VAL A 121 30.73 10.50 -11.88
C VAL A 121 30.15 11.26 -13.05
N THR A 122 29.49 10.58 -13.97
CA THR A 122 28.88 11.22 -15.15
C THR A 122 27.37 11.10 -15.10
N CYS A 123 26.66 12.21 -15.18
CA CYS A 123 25.22 12.21 -15.18
C CYS A 123 24.67 11.57 -16.47
N ALA A 124 24.01 10.42 -16.36
CA ALA A 124 23.38 9.73 -17.50
C ALA A 124 22.35 10.56 -18.27
N LYS A 125 21.77 11.59 -17.66
CA LYS A 125 20.74 12.45 -18.28
C LYS A 125 21.32 13.60 -19.11
N CYS A 126 22.44 14.19 -18.71
CA CYS A 126 22.98 15.41 -19.34
C CYS A 126 24.47 15.38 -19.64
N GLY A 127 25.19 14.31 -19.27
CA GLY A 127 26.64 14.17 -19.47
C GLY A 127 27.51 15.01 -18.54
N HIS A 128 26.93 15.83 -17.66
CA HIS A 128 27.71 16.64 -16.73
C HIS A 128 28.44 15.79 -15.69
N HIS A 129 29.67 16.17 -15.35
CA HIS A 129 30.57 15.37 -14.50
C HIS A 129 30.55 15.77 -13.02
N GLU A 130 29.79 16.80 -12.62
CA GLU A 130 29.70 17.22 -11.22
C GLU A 130 28.39 16.75 -10.57
N ALA A 131 28.53 16.11 -9.41
CA ALA A 131 27.42 15.73 -8.56
C ALA A 131 27.71 16.00 -7.09
N VAL A 132 26.68 16.39 -6.36
CA VAL A 132 26.65 16.36 -4.89
C VAL A 132 26.24 14.97 -4.45
N TYR A 133 26.79 14.48 -3.33
CA TYR A 133 26.42 13.18 -2.79
C TYR A 133 26.25 13.17 -1.28
N PHE A 134 25.45 12.24 -0.78
CA PHE A 134 25.30 11.94 0.65
C PHE A 134 24.87 10.50 0.86
N GLN A 135 25.07 9.98 2.06
CA GLN A 135 24.61 8.65 2.43
C GLN A 135 23.09 8.62 2.52
N SER A 136 22.46 7.60 1.95
CA SER A 136 21.02 7.40 2.07
C SER A 136 20.65 7.31 3.56
N PRO A 137 19.73 8.15 4.07
CA PRO A 137 19.25 8.05 5.45
C PRO A 137 18.47 6.75 5.69
N VAL A 138 18.06 6.10 4.60
CA VAL A 138 17.33 4.84 4.60
C VAL A 138 18.34 3.73 4.32
N GLY A 139 18.86 3.13 5.39
CA GLY A 139 19.66 1.91 5.30
C GLY A 139 18.77 0.76 4.84
N ARG A 140 19.08 0.15 3.69
CA ARG A 140 18.62 -1.21 3.44
C ARG A 140 19.35 -2.09 4.45
N ASN A 141 18.61 -2.76 5.34
CA ASN A 141 19.10 -3.77 6.28
C ASN A 141 20.55 -3.54 6.75
N ASP A 142 20.78 -2.65 7.73
CA ASP A 142 21.98 -2.52 8.56
C ASP A 142 23.41 -2.55 7.92
N GLU A 143 23.58 -2.74 6.60
CA GLU A 143 24.84 -3.13 5.97
C GLU A 143 25.18 -2.34 4.69
N ALA A 144 24.24 -1.62 4.07
CA ALA A 144 24.49 -0.96 2.79
C ALA A 144 24.67 0.57 2.92
N LEU A 145 25.92 1.04 2.92
CA LEU A 145 26.31 2.45 2.78
C LEU A 145 26.07 2.96 1.33
N VAL A 146 24.80 2.99 0.91
CA VAL A 146 24.42 3.46 -0.43
C VAL A 146 24.51 4.98 -0.49
N LEU A 147 25.22 5.50 -1.50
CA LEU A 147 25.27 6.93 -1.79
C LEU A 147 24.14 7.34 -2.73
N VAL A 148 23.57 8.50 -2.46
CA VAL A 148 22.66 9.21 -3.36
C VAL A 148 23.48 10.28 -4.07
N PHE A 149 23.45 10.31 -5.40
CA PHE A 149 24.07 11.34 -6.23
C PHE A 149 23.01 12.27 -6.82
N ILE A 150 23.32 13.56 -6.89
CA ILE A 150 22.49 14.58 -7.53
C ILE A 150 23.36 15.43 -8.46
N CYS A 151 23.03 15.43 -9.75
CA CYS A 151 23.70 16.27 -10.73
C CYS A 151 23.46 17.75 -10.44
N VAL A 152 24.54 18.54 -10.39
CA VAL A 152 24.49 19.98 -10.14
C VAL A 152 23.78 20.74 -11.26
N HIS A 153 23.88 20.25 -12.50
CA HIS A 153 23.31 20.92 -13.67
C HIS A 153 21.82 20.60 -13.89
N CYS A 154 21.45 19.33 -14.00
CA CYS A 154 20.08 18.93 -14.39
C CYS A 154 19.23 18.34 -13.26
N LYS A 155 19.78 18.25 -12.03
CA LYS A 155 19.12 17.70 -10.84
C LYS A 155 18.67 16.24 -10.97
N ASN A 156 19.21 15.52 -11.96
CA ASN A 156 19.01 14.07 -12.02
C ASN A 156 19.57 13.42 -10.76
N THR A 157 18.86 12.44 -10.22
CA THR A 157 19.21 11.76 -8.98
C THR A 157 19.35 10.27 -9.26
N TRP A 158 20.41 9.64 -8.76
CA TRP A 158 20.66 8.20 -8.90
C TRP A 158 21.38 7.66 -7.66
N LEU A 159 21.32 6.34 -7.45
CA LEU A 159 22.02 5.67 -6.36
C LEU A 159 23.34 5.08 -6.84
N SER A 160 24.32 4.94 -5.95
CA SER A 160 25.56 4.19 -6.24
C SER A 160 25.32 2.72 -6.61
N SER A 161 24.17 2.16 -6.23
CA SER A 161 23.76 0.80 -6.61
C SER A 161 23.17 0.69 -8.01
N ASP A 162 22.83 1.81 -8.66
CA ASP A 162 22.18 1.81 -9.97
C ASP A 162 23.18 1.68 -11.14
N GLU A 163 24.50 1.72 -10.87
CA GLU A 163 25.59 1.60 -11.86
C GLU A 163 26.07 0.15 -12.14
N GLN A 164 25.22 -0.86 -11.91
CA GLN A 164 25.50 -2.27 -12.23
C GLN A 164 24.75 -2.77 -13.47
#